data_AF-A0A5F5PWN8-F1
#
_entry.id   AF-A0A5F5PWN8-F1
#
_cell.length_a   1.000
_cell.length_b   1.000
_cell.length_c   1.000
_cell.angle_alpha   90.00
_cell.angle_beta   90.00
_cell.angle_gamma   90.00
#
_symmetry.space_group_name_H-M   'P 1'
#
loop_
_entity.id
_entity.type
_entity.pdbx_description
1 polymer ?
#
loop_
_entity_poly.entity_id
_entity_poly.type
_entity_poly.pdbx_seq_one_letter_code
_entity_poly.pdbx_strand_id
1 'polypeptide(L)'
;ILITASLLLFVVPIAATQVSSNLEGKQMSLTRQAGLSAVITCDIEHTSKYIHWYQYQEGMAPRRLLYYQVFSSNVVVESGITSGKYHAYGGTGRTCKFSLENLEEDTDSGVYYCAVWERHSDSDLPYPALKILLVAAKSSLDTQDRPAPAFFPALTSLCSEQRETLSSVPHPTHLISSWSCHLPHEP
;
A
#
# COMPACT_ATOMS: atom_id res chain seq x y z
N ILE A 1 -30.75 28.64 44.54
CA ILE A 1 -30.30 27.28 44.15
C ILE A 1 -30.10 27.33 42.63
N LEU A 2 -28.86 27.56 42.18
CA LEU A 2 -28.54 27.63 40.75
C LEU A 2 -27.46 26.57 40.52
N ILE A 3 -27.86 25.41 40.03
CA ILE A 3 -26.96 24.29 39.79
C ILE A 3 -26.42 24.47 38.37
N THR A 4 -25.16 24.88 38.26
CA THR A 4 -24.48 25.05 36.97
C THR A 4 -24.18 23.67 36.38
N ALA A 5 -24.76 23.39 35.22
CA ALA A 5 -24.50 22.15 34.48
C ALA A 5 -23.08 22.18 33.91
N SER A 6 -22.18 21.35 34.48
CA SER A 6 -20.88 21.07 33.87
C SER A 6 -21.06 20.23 32.61
N LEU A 7 -20.78 20.83 31.46
CA LEU A 7 -20.77 20.13 30.17
C LEU A 7 -19.43 19.39 30.03
N LEU A 8 -19.38 18.11 30.36
CA LEU A 8 -18.22 17.25 30.08
C LEU A 8 -18.14 17.02 28.57
N LEU A 9 -17.22 17.70 27.89
CA LEU A 9 -16.84 17.41 26.51
C LEU A 9 -16.08 16.09 26.48
N PHE A 10 -16.78 14.97 26.26
CA PHE A 10 -16.16 13.70 25.94
C PHE A 10 -15.52 13.80 24.55
N VAL A 11 -14.21 13.99 24.50
CA VAL A 11 -13.42 13.86 23.28
C VAL A 11 -13.41 12.38 22.90
N VAL A 12 -14.26 11.99 21.95
CA VAL A 12 -14.27 10.62 21.42
C VAL A 12 -12.99 10.43 20.59
N PRO A 13 -12.08 9.51 20.95
CA PRO A 13 -10.94 9.20 20.11
C PRO A 13 -11.46 8.61 18.81
N ILE A 14 -11.23 9.30 17.69
CA ILE A 14 -11.60 8.84 16.36
C ILE A 14 -10.74 7.61 16.07
N ALA A 15 -11.33 6.43 16.25
CA ALA A 15 -10.74 5.20 15.75
C ALA A 15 -10.69 5.31 14.22
N ALA A 16 -9.48 5.40 13.67
CA ALA A 16 -9.28 5.51 12.25
C ALA A 16 -9.77 4.24 11.54
N THR A 17 -10.98 4.29 10.98
CA THR A 17 -11.56 3.22 10.19
C THR A 17 -10.76 3.04 8.91
N GLN A 18 -10.17 1.85 8.73
CA GLN A 18 -9.50 1.49 7.48
C GLN A 18 -10.55 0.96 6.51
N VAL A 19 -10.74 1.65 5.39
CA VAL A 19 -11.61 1.18 4.30
C VAL A 19 -10.75 0.38 3.33
N SER A 20 -10.89 -0.94 3.36
CA SER A 20 -10.33 -1.84 2.35
C SER A 20 -11.47 -2.26 1.42
N SER A 21 -11.47 -1.77 0.17
CA SER A 21 -12.46 -2.18 -0.82
C SER A 21 -11.94 -3.37 -1.63
N ASN A 22 -12.45 -4.56 -1.34
CA ASN A 22 -12.26 -5.74 -2.19
C ASN A 22 -13.34 -5.74 -3.28
N LEU A 23 -12.96 -5.45 -4.52
CA LEU A 23 -13.76 -5.76 -5.70
C LEU A 23 -12.79 -6.26 -6.78
N GLU A 24 -12.89 -7.55 -7.05
CA GLU A 24 -12.22 -8.31 -8.11
C GLU A 24 -12.05 -7.45 -9.38
N GLY A 25 -10.81 -7.02 -9.66
CA GLY A 25 -10.43 -6.26 -10.87
C GLY A 25 -10.05 -4.80 -10.66
N LYS A 26 -10.32 -4.18 -9.50
CA LYS A 26 -9.83 -2.83 -9.18
C LYS A 26 -8.48 -2.92 -8.47
N GLN A 27 -7.47 -2.23 -8.99
CA GLN A 27 -6.19 -2.05 -8.29
C GLN A 27 -6.47 -1.58 -6.85
N MET A 28 -6.04 -2.37 -5.87
CA MET A 28 -6.23 -2.01 -4.46
C MET A 28 -5.40 -0.76 -4.16
N SER A 29 -6.00 0.16 -3.42
CA SER A 29 -5.34 1.37 -2.93
C SER A 29 -5.66 1.58 -1.46
N LEU A 30 -4.64 1.89 -0.66
CA LEU A 30 -4.75 2.27 0.73
C LEU A 30 -4.22 3.69 0.88
N THR A 31 -5.05 4.61 1.35
CA THR A 31 -4.61 5.96 1.71
C THR A 31 -4.56 6.08 3.22
N ARG A 32 -3.43 6.59 3.74
CA ARG A 32 -3.20 6.73 5.17
C ARG A 32 -2.53 8.06 5.46
N GLN A 33 -2.77 8.60 6.64
CA GLN A 33 -2.14 9.85 7.04
C GLN A 33 -0.64 9.64 7.31
N ALA A 34 0.19 10.58 6.87
CA ALA A 34 1.60 10.65 7.25
C ALA A 34 1.76 10.72 8.78
N GLY A 35 2.84 10.13 9.28
CA GLY A 35 3.12 9.95 10.70
C GLY A 35 2.32 8.83 11.39
N LEU A 36 1.27 8.29 10.76
CA LEU A 36 0.55 7.12 11.25
C LEU A 36 1.12 5.82 10.67
N SER A 37 0.63 4.70 11.18
CA SER A 37 0.94 3.36 10.66
C SER A 37 -0.08 2.91 9.60
N ALA A 38 0.38 2.15 8.61
CA ALA A 38 -0.48 1.42 7.67
C ALA A 38 -0.28 -0.09 7.82
N VAL A 39 -1.38 -0.85 7.72
CA VAL A 39 -1.33 -2.32 7.75
C VAL A 39 -1.90 -2.88 6.45
N ILE A 40 -1.09 -3.62 5.72
CA ILE A 40 -1.46 -4.31 4.49
C ILE A 40 -1.63 -5.79 4.81
N THR A 41 -2.75 -6.39 4.40
CA THR A 41 -3.02 -7.82 4.60
C THR A 41 -2.89 -8.55 3.28
N CYS A 42 -2.14 -9.65 3.27
CA CYS A 42 -1.90 -10.53 2.13
C CYS A 42 -2.48 -11.91 2.44
N ASP A 43 -3.35 -12.42 1.57
CA ASP A 43 -3.88 -13.77 1.67
C ASP A 43 -2.87 -14.79 1.14
N ILE A 44 -2.74 -15.91 1.84
CA ILE A 44 -1.76 -16.96 1.57
C ILE A 44 -2.54 -18.19 1.10
N GLU A 45 -2.63 -18.40 -0.21
CA GLU A 45 -3.38 -19.53 -0.75
C GLU A 45 -2.63 -20.87 -0.57
N HIS A 46 -1.30 -20.83 -0.55
CA HIS A 46 -0.41 -22.00 -0.56
C HIS A 46 0.33 -22.24 0.77
N THR A 47 0.84 -23.45 0.98
CA THR A 47 1.70 -23.83 2.11
C THR A 47 3.08 -23.21 1.99
N SER A 48 3.13 -21.90 2.24
CA SER A 48 4.29 -21.05 1.96
C SER A 48 5.32 -21.15 3.08
N LYS A 49 6.60 -21.29 2.73
CA LYS A 49 7.69 -21.20 3.73
C LYS A 49 8.03 -19.74 4.02
N TYR A 50 8.04 -18.91 2.97
CA TYR A 50 8.47 -17.52 3.04
C TYR A 50 7.46 -16.60 2.35
N ILE A 51 7.24 -15.45 2.96
CA ILE A 51 6.40 -14.38 2.42
C ILE A 51 7.25 -13.14 2.32
N HIS A 52 7.46 -12.68 1.09
CA HIS A 52 8.34 -11.56 0.80
C HIS A 52 7.49 -10.32 0.53
N TRP A 53 7.91 -9.19 1.11
CA TRP A 53 7.30 -7.90 0.86
C TRP A 53 8.24 -7.03 0.05
N TYR A 54 7.73 -6.47 -1.03
CA TYR A 54 8.50 -5.61 -1.95
C TYR A 54 7.83 -4.25 -2.07
N GLN A 55 8.65 -3.23 -2.32
CA GLN A 55 8.21 -1.93 -2.82
C GLN A 55 8.70 -1.77 -4.26
N TYR A 56 7.82 -1.29 -5.12
CA TYR A 56 8.15 -0.91 -6.49
C TYR A 56 8.12 0.60 -6.63
N GLN A 57 9.12 1.10 -7.34
CA GLN A 57 9.19 2.47 -7.81
C GLN A 57 9.35 2.43 -9.32
N GLU A 58 8.69 3.35 -10.02
CA GLU A 58 8.68 3.37 -11.48
C GLU A 58 10.10 3.48 -12.05
N GLY A 59 10.41 2.65 -13.05
CA GLY A 59 11.74 2.60 -13.66
C GLY A 59 12.80 1.85 -12.85
N MET A 60 12.45 1.27 -11.70
CA MET A 60 13.36 0.47 -10.87
C MET A 60 12.87 -0.96 -10.68
N ALA A 61 13.80 -1.89 -10.44
CA ALA A 61 13.46 -3.24 -10.05
C ALA A 61 12.77 -3.23 -8.66
N PRO A 62 11.80 -4.12 -8.39
CA PRO A 62 11.19 -4.25 -7.07
C PRO A 62 12.24 -4.48 -5.97
N ARG A 63 12.25 -3.62 -4.96
CA ARG A 63 13.14 -3.74 -3.80
C ARG A 63 12.47 -4.59 -2.74
N ARG A 64 13.10 -5.68 -2.31
CA ARG A 64 12.64 -6.45 -1.15
C ARG A 64 12.83 -5.60 0.11
N LEU A 65 11.82 -5.55 0.97
CA LEU A 65 11.85 -4.82 2.24
C LEU A 65 12.13 -5.78 3.40
N LEU A 66 11.43 -6.91 3.40
CA LEU A 66 11.60 -7.97 4.38
C LEU A 66 11.07 -9.29 3.84
N TYR A 67 11.37 -10.36 4.55
CA TYR A 67 10.62 -11.60 4.44
C TYR A 67 10.18 -12.12 5.81
N TYR A 68 9.03 -12.79 5.82
CA TYR A 68 8.46 -13.47 6.97
C TYR A 68 8.51 -14.98 6.76
N GLN A 69 9.13 -15.68 7.71
CA GLN A 69 9.18 -17.13 7.76
C GLN A 69 7.95 -17.65 8.51
N VAL A 70 7.06 -18.33 7.80
CA VAL A 70 5.75 -18.71 8.35
C VAL A 70 5.91 -19.71 9.51
N PHE A 71 6.74 -20.73 9.34
CA PHE A 71 6.90 -21.81 10.33
C PHE A 71 7.56 -21.35 11.64
N SER A 72 8.56 -20.48 11.57
CA SER A 72 9.29 -19.99 12.76
C SER A 72 8.75 -18.67 13.30
N SER A 73 7.78 -18.05 12.62
CA SER A 73 7.30 -16.69 12.90
C SER A 73 8.43 -15.66 12.99
N ASN A 74 9.47 -15.84 12.18
CA ASN A 74 10.63 -14.96 12.17
C ASN A 74 10.54 -13.94 11.03
N VAL A 75 10.91 -12.70 11.32
CA VAL A 75 10.99 -11.61 10.33
C VAL A 75 12.45 -11.27 10.11
N VAL A 76 12.85 -11.16 8.84
CA VAL A 76 14.16 -10.67 8.45
C VAL A 76 13.96 -9.45 7.57
N VAL A 77 14.39 -8.29 8.09
CA VAL A 77 14.35 -7.01 7.38
C VAL A 77 15.62 -6.84 6.58
N GLU A 78 15.50 -6.35 5.36
CA GLU A 78 16.65 -6.10 4.49
C GLU A 78 17.60 -5.03 5.04
N SER A 79 18.87 -5.17 4.69
CA SER A 79 19.89 -4.21 5.08
C SER A 79 19.60 -2.79 4.53
N GLY A 80 20.00 -1.76 5.27
CA GLY A 80 19.76 -0.37 4.88
C GLY A 80 18.33 0.13 5.07
N ILE A 81 17.51 -0.59 5.84
CA ILE A 81 16.19 -0.14 6.31
C ILE A 81 16.28 0.22 7.79
N THR A 82 15.66 1.34 8.16
CA THR A 82 15.60 1.80 9.54
C THR A 82 14.90 0.75 10.42
N SER A 83 15.53 0.39 11.54
CA SER A 83 14.95 -0.55 12.50
C SER A 83 13.59 -0.06 12.99
N GLY A 84 12.60 -0.95 13.05
CA GLY A 84 11.23 -0.64 13.46
C GLY A 84 10.37 0.06 12.41
N LYS A 85 10.88 0.33 11.20
CA LYS A 85 10.07 0.89 10.11
C LYS A 85 9.02 -0.11 9.60
N TYR A 86 9.43 -1.36 9.46
CA TYR A 86 8.63 -2.43 8.88
C TYR A 86 8.50 -3.63 9.80
N HIS A 87 7.29 -4.17 9.88
CA HIS A 87 6.96 -5.37 10.63
C HIS A 87 6.13 -6.32 9.77
N ALA A 88 6.30 -7.63 9.99
CA ALA A 88 5.41 -8.63 9.40
C ALA A 88 5.01 -9.66 10.44
N TYR A 89 3.77 -10.13 10.38
CA TYR A 89 3.23 -11.12 11.31
C TYR A 89 2.07 -11.90 10.69
N GLY A 90 1.86 -13.13 11.16
CA GLY A 90 0.69 -13.91 10.79
C GLY A 90 -0.62 -13.28 11.28
N GLY A 91 -1.66 -13.35 10.46
CA GLY A 91 -3.03 -12.97 10.85
C GLY A 91 -3.88 -14.18 11.23
N THR A 92 -5.19 -13.97 11.34
CA THR A 92 -6.17 -15.06 11.47
C THR A 92 -6.35 -15.77 10.13
N GLY A 93 -6.47 -17.09 10.15
CA GLY A 93 -6.56 -17.89 8.93
C GLY A 93 -5.22 -17.93 8.18
N ARG A 94 -5.26 -18.01 6.85
CA ARG A 94 -4.06 -18.03 6.00
C ARG A 94 -3.74 -16.62 5.51
N THR A 95 -3.35 -15.73 6.42
CA THR A 95 -3.02 -14.34 6.09
C THR A 95 -1.70 -13.90 6.71
N CYS A 96 -0.97 -13.02 6.01
CA CYS A 96 0.19 -12.30 6.53
C CYS A 96 -0.09 -10.80 6.50
N LYS A 97 0.27 -10.11 7.58
CA LYS A 97 0.12 -8.67 7.70
C LYS A 97 1.50 -8.01 7.65
N PHE A 98 1.57 -6.89 6.94
CA PHE A 98 2.74 -6.03 6.85
C PHE A 98 2.39 -4.65 7.39
N SER A 99 3.08 -4.24 8.46
CA SER A 99 2.92 -2.92 9.08
C SER A 99 4.06 -2.02 8.67
N LEU A 100 3.72 -0.82 8.22
CA LEU A 100 4.66 0.29 8.04
C LEU A 100 4.38 1.32 9.12
N GLU A 101 5.40 1.68 9.89
CA GLU A 101 5.29 2.65 10.98
C GLU A 101 5.77 4.03 10.52
N ASN A 102 5.20 5.08 11.13
CA ASN A 102 5.56 6.49 10.89
C ASN A 102 5.68 6.83 9.39
N LEU A 103 4.55 6.80 8.69
CA LEU A 103 4.51 6.99 7.23
C LEU A 103 5.07 8.34 6.79
N GLU A 104 5.89 8.31 5.75
CA GLU A 104 6.48 9.45 5.07
C GLU A 104 5.86 9.57 3.67
N GLU A 105 5.45 10.79 3.29
CA GLU A 105 4.71 11.05 2.05
C GLU A 105 5.47 10.61 0.80
N ASP A 106 6.75 10.98 0.70
CA ASP A 106 7.54 10.79 -0.52
C ASP A 106 8.17 9.40 -0.62
N THR A 107 8.52 8.80 0.51
CA THR A 107 9.32 7.56 0.54
C THR A 107 8.45 6.31 0.72
N ASP A 108 7.33 6.41 1.46
CA ASP A 108 6.44 5.27 1.69
C ASP A 108 5.27 5.22 0.72
N SER A 109 4.92 6.31 0.03
CA SER A 109 3.94 6.24 -1.05
C SER A 109 4.51 5.43 -2.21
N GLY A 110 3.76 4.44 -2.68
CA GLY A 110 4.22 3.58 -3.75
C GLY A 110 3.44 2.28 -3.86
N VAL A 111 3.87 1.43 -4.80
CA VAL A 111 3.22 0.15 -5.01
C VAL A 111 3.93 -0.93 -4.21
N TYR A 112 3.19 -1.63 -3.37
CA TYR A 112 3.67 -2.73 -2.55
C TYR A 112 3.16 -4.05 -3.08
N TYR A 113 4.02 -5.06 -2.98
CA TYR A 113 3.73 -6.41 -3.43
C TYR A 113 4.01 -7.42 -2.31
N CYS A 114 3.11 -8.37 -2.20
CA CYS A 114 3.33 -9.60 -1.43
C CYS A 114 3.62 -10.73 -2.42
N ALA A 115 4.69 -11.46 -2.20
CA ALA A 115 5.01 -12.67 -2.97
C ALA A 115 5.21 -13.85 -2.02
N VAL A 116 4.59 -14.97 -2.39
CA VAL A 116 4.71 -16.26 -1.74
C VAL A 116 5.84 -17.04 -2.39
N TRP A 117 6.75 -17.55 -1.55
CA TRP A 117 7.86 -18.39 -1.96
C TRP A 117 7.74 -19.76 -1.31
N GLU A 118 7.75 -20.78 -2.16
CA GLU A 118 7.75 -22.18 -1.78
C GLU A 118 9.06 -22.80 -2.27
N ARG A 119 9.86 -23.35 -1.34
CA ARG A 119 11.05 -24.10 -1.73
C ARG A 119 10.66 -25.46 -2.25
N HIS A 120 10.62 -25.60 -3.57
CA HIS A 120 10.59 -26.89 -4.27
C HIS A 120 11.99 -27.28 -4.70
N SER A 121 12.28 -28.57 -4.75
CA SER A 121 13.58 -29.11 -5.19
C SER A 121 13.95 -28.73 -6.62
N ASP A 122 12.97 -28.33 -7.43
CA ASP A 122 13.12 -28.18 -8.88
C ASP A 122 12.83 -26.76 -9.42
N SER A 123 12.34 -25.83 -8.59
CA SER A 123 12.23 -24.39 -8.93
C SER A 123 11.72 -23.51 -7.78
N ASP A 124 12.43 -22.42 -7.45
CA ASP A 124 11.93 -21.35 -6.59
C ASP A 124 11.24 -20.27 -7.44
N LEU A 125 9.95 -20.47 -7.72
CA LEU A 125 9.15 -19.48 -8.44
C LEU A 125 8.29 -18.66 -7.45
N PRO A 126 8.42 -17.32 -7.44
CA PRO A 126 7.53 -16.48 -6.66
C PRO A 126 6.12 -16.44 -7.26
N TYR A 127 5.12 -16.66 -6.43
CA TYR A 127 3.72 -16.41 -6.78
C TYR A 127 3.31 -15.07 -6.15
N PRO A 128 2.95 -14.02 -6.91
CA PRO A 128 2.45 -12.80 -6.31
C PRO A 128 1.07 -13.09 -5.74
N ALA A 129 0.87 -12.65 -4.51
CA ALA A 129 -0.39 -12.80 -3.82
C ALA A 129 -1.15 -11.46 -3.75
N LEU A 130 -0.42 -10.33 -3.76
CA LEU A 130 -1.02 -9.01 -3.63
C LEU A 130 -0.23 -7.94 -4.38
N LYS A 131 -0.94 -6.98 -4.98
CA LYS A 131 -0.44 -5.69 -5.45
C LYS A 131 -1.34 -4.58 -4.92
N ILE A 132 -0.77 -3.60 -4.22
CA ILE A 132 -1.52 -2.49 -3.62
C ILE A 132 -0.76 -1.17 -3.75
N LEU A 133 -1.47 -0.08 -4.07
CA LEU A 133 -0.92 1.28 -4.01
C LEU A 133 -1.15 1.85 -2.60
N LEU A 134 -0.07 2.13 -1.87
CA LEU A 134 -0.12 2.89 -0.61
C LEU A 134 0.13 4.37 -0.91
N VAL A 135 -0.71 5.25 -0.37
CA VAL A 135 -0.54 6.70 -0.43
C VAL A 135 -0.50 7.24 0.98
N ALA A 136 0.63 7.79 1.39
CA ALA A 136 0.78 8.57 2.61
C ALA A 136 0.47 10.04 2.30
N ALA A 137 -0.45 10.65 3.03
CA ALA A 137 -0.89 12.03 2.80
C ALA A 137 -0.97 12.82 4.12
N LYS A 138 -0.75 14.14 4.08
CA LYS A 138 -0.98 14.99 5.27
C LYS A 138 -2.42 14.94 5.73
N SER A 139 -2.64 15.15 7.03
CA SER A 139 -3.98 15.39 7.55
C SER A 139 -4.54 16.66 6.92
N SER A 140 -5.81 16.63 6.50
CA SER A 140 -6.52 17.82 6.06
C SER A 140 -6.88 18.77 7.21
N LEU A 141 -6.31 18.59 8.41
CA LEU A 141 -6.61 19.40 9.60
C LEU A 141 -5.72 20.64 9.73
N ASP A 142 -4.86 20.93 8.74
CA ASP A 142 -3.94 22.08 8.75
C ASP A 142 -4.24 23.10 7.62
N THR A 143 -5.47 23.13 7.11
CA THR A 143 -5.89 24.13 6.09
C THR A 143 -7.15 24.89 6.49
N GLN A 144 -7.25 25.26 7.78
CA GLN A 144 -8.29 26.18 8.26
C GLN A 144 -7.72 27.47 8.89
N ASP A 145 -6.50 27.89 8.55
CA ASP A 145 -6.00 29.21 8.98
C ASP A 145 -5.24 29.99 7.90
N ARG A 146 -5.59 29.80 6.63
CA ARG A 146 -5.19 30.72 5.57
C ARG A 146 -6.43 31.44 5.03
N PRO A 147 -6.62 32.74 5.32
CA PRO A 147 -7.58 33.55 4.58
C PRO A 147 -7.23 33.47 3.10
N ALA A 148 -8.17 32.98 2.28
CA ALA A 148 -8.04 33.00 0.84
C ALA A 148 -7.84 34.45 0.38
N PRO A 149 -6.76 34.79 -0.34
CA PRO A 149 -6.76 36.03 -1.09
C PRO A 149 -7.79 35.87 -2.21
N ALA A 150 -8.90 36.60 -2.08
CA ALA A 150 -9.87 36.78 -3.14
C ALA A 150 -9.18 37.49 -4.31
N PHE A 151 -8.83 36.74 -5.37
CA PHE A 151 -8.88 37.16 -6.77
C PHE A 151 -8.32 36.05 -7.66
N PHE A 152 -9.19 35.30 -8.33
CA PHE A 152 -8.81 34.60 -9.55
C PHE A 152 -9.91 34.86 -10.58
N PRO A 153 -9.62 35.60 -11.67
CA PRO A 153 -10.57 35.72 -12.76
C PRO A 153 -10.64 34.38 -13.49
N ALA A 154 -11.86 33.95 -13.80
CA ALA A 154 -12.13 32.78 -14.60
C ALA A 154 -11.51 32.95 -15.99
N LEU A 155 -10.58 32.06 -16.36
CA LEU A 155 -10.25 31.81 -17.75
C LEU A 155 -10.90 30.51 -18.18
N THR A 156 -12.07 30.68 -18.80
CA THR A 156 -12.68 29.71 -19.69
C THR A 156 -11.82 29.56 -20.95
N SER A 157 -11.83 28.34 -21.51
CA SER A 157 -11.50 28.02 -22.91
C SER A 157 -10.02 27.86 -23.29
N LEU A 158 -9.55 26.61 -23.41
CA LEU A 158 -9.22 25.95 -24.69
C LEU A 158 -8.63 24.56 -24.40
N CYS A 159 -9.44 23.49 -24.52
CA CYS A 159 -8.93 22.19 -24.95
C CYS A 159 -9.74 21.82 -26.19
N SER A 160 -9.18 22.16 -27.35
CA SER A 160 -9.70 21.82 -28.66
C SER A 160 -9.72 20.31 -28.87
N GLU A 161 -10.77 19.86 -29.55
CA GLU A 161 -10.89 18.61 -30.30
C GLU A 161 -9.57 18.06 -30.85
N GLN A 162 -9.30 16.80 -30.54
CA GLN A 162 -8.87 15.85 -31.57
C GLN A 162 -9.40 14.45 -31.23
N ARG A 163 -10.50 14.10 -31.90
CA ARG A 163 -10.93 12.71 -32.14
C ARG A 163 -10.33 12.28 -33.48
N GLU A 164 -10.28 10.96 -33.70
CA GLU A 164 -9.77 10.21 -34.86
C GLU A 164 -8.25 9.89 -34.70
N THR A 165 -7.81 8.65 -34.43
CA THR A 165 -8.20 7.38 -35.07
C THR A 165 -7.85 6.16 -34.20
N LEU A 166 -8.72 5.16 -34.28
CA LEU A 166 -8.68 3.86 -33.62
C LEU A 166 -7.65 2.94 -34.32
N SER A 167 -6.72 2.29 -33.62
CA SER A 167 -6.29 0.91 -33.96
C SER A 167 -5.48 0.23 -32.85
N SER A 168 -5.92 -0.97 -32.49
CA SER A 168 -5.29 -2.00 -31.65
C SER A 168 -5.21 -1.74 -30.13
N VAL A 169 -6.32 -2.06 -29.44
CA VAL A 169 -6.31 -2.44 -28.02
C VAL A 169 -5.71 -3.85 -27.90
N PRO A 170 -4.63 -4.09 -27.16
CA PRO A 170 -4.24 -5.45 -26.80
C PRO A 170 -5.21 -5.99 -25.75
N HIS A 171 -5.68 -7.21 -25.98
CA HIS A 171 -6.55 -7.98 -25.12
C HIS A 171 -5.94 -8.15 -23.69
N PRO A 172 -6.74 -8.24 -22.60
CA PRO A 172 -6.23 -8.18 -21.23
C PRO A 172 -5.41 -9.40 -20.76
N THR A 173 -5.21 -10.41 -21.60
CA THR A 173 -4.59 -11.69 -21.20
C THR A 173 -3.06 -11.69 -21.21
N HIS A 174 -2.41 -10.66 -21.76
CA HIS A 174 -0.94 -10.63 -21.91
C HIS A 174 -0.17 -9.87 -20.82
N LEU A 175 -0.85 -9.16 -19.91
CA LEU A 175 -0.16 -8.39 -18.87
C LEU A 175 0.24 -9.24 -17.65
N ILE A 176 -0.30 -10.45 -17.52
CA ILE A 176 0.03 -11.35 -16.39
C ILE A 176 1.39 -12.03 -16.58
N SER A 177 1.88 -12.22 -17.80
CA SER A 177 3.16 -12.91 -18.03
C SER A 177 4.39 -12.00 -17.87
N SER A 178 4.25 -10.69 -18.06
CA SER A 178 5.38 -9.76 -18.02
C SER A 178 5.90 -9.50 -16.60
N TRP A 179 5.02 -9.50 -15.59
CA TRP A 179 5.42 -9.12 -14.23
C TRP A 179 6.18 -10.23 -13.50
N SER A 180 5.96 -11.51 -13.82
CA SER A 180 6.70 -12.62 -13.21
C SER A 180 8.19 -12.56 -13.54
N CYS A 181 8.55 -11.98 -14.69
CA CYS A 181 9.93 -11.78 -15.12
C CYS A 181 10.67 -10.67 -14.34
N HIS A 182 9.95 -9.83 -13.58
CA HIS A 182 10.54 -8.67 -12.88
C HIS A 182 10.82 -8.94 -11.40
N LEU A 183 10.37 -10.07 -10.84
CA LEU A 183 10.76 -10.46 -9.48
C LEU A 183 12.12 -11.19 -9.53
N PRO A 184 13.09 -10.80 -8.68
CA PRO A 184 14.39 -11.46 -8.64
C PRO A 184 14.24 -12.90 -8.13
N HIS A 185 14.99 -13.84 -8.71
CA HIS A 185 15.18 -15.20 -8.19
C HIS A 185 15.91 -15.15 -6.83
N GLU A 186 15.57 -16.06 -5.90
CA GLU A 186 16.26 -16.18 -4.59
C GLU A 186 17.74 -16.57 -4.81
N PRO A 187 18.71 -15.95 -4.10
CA PRO A 187 20.12 -16.34 -4.16
C PRO A 187 20.44 -17.65 -3.45
#